data_AF-A0A3D4QYS3-F1
#
_entry.id   AF-A0A3D4QYS3-F1
#
_cell.length_a   1.000
_cell.length_b   1.000
_cell.length_c   1.000
_cell.angle_alpha   90.00
_cell.angle_beta   90.00
_cell.angle_gamma   90.00
#
_symmetry.space_group_name_H-M   'P 1'
#
loop_
_entity.id
_entity.type
_entity.pdbx_description
1 polymer ?
#
loop_
_entity_poly.entity_id
_entity_poly.type
_entity_poly.pdbx_seq_one_letter_code
_entity_poly.pdbx_strand_id
1 'polypeptide(L)'
;GSDVHFSLSLDPDQSFIDLPKWGDLPVTGMWTTMKNPVCQSPDTAYAEKAPSWYDSAVSKFDTRVSAFTKYVWPTKSWSIYKQNGNGSFYKQTFNVAIPESFVSYIKPTHSPTAVFINKKWYEKSGYGFTLTTAVNKVNTGAGVDPYDHTDIQNVYVLFPEFMYDTKFGSTSSSYFNGDRFGFKHPGNDWNDTVNNGTFGTVDCLVRNKNMFNLPCNSAMLNYLHYTPLWYPNGPYNVKNYAYDVWTPAGMLSAYTDSNEIRIRGNMYSDYYIAGN
;
A
#
# COMPACT_ATOMS: atom_id res chain seq x y z
N GLY A 1 -51.12 -16.57 -2.65
CA GLY A 1 -50.59 -16.64 -4.02
C GLY A 1 -50.63 -15.26 -4.62
N SER A 2 -49.49 -14.80 -5.13
CA SER A 2 -49.30 -13.87 -6.25
C SER A 2 -47.92 -13.24 -6.10
N ASP A 3 -46.99 -13.63 -6.97
CA ASP A 3 -45.70 -12.96 -7.16
C ASP A 3 -45.93 -11.51 -7.61
N VAL A 4 -45.10 -10.59 -7.11
CA VAL A 4 -45.12 -9.19 -7.55
C VAL A 4 -43.79 -8.87 -8.22
N HIS A 5 -43.87 -8.60 -9.52
CA HIS A 5 -42.77 -8.07 -10.33
C HIS A 5 -42.76 -6.54 -10.23
N PHE A 6 -41.56 -5.96 -10.16
CA PHE A 6 -41.37 -4.53 -10.37
C PHE A 6 -40.38 -4.33 -11.52
N SER A 7 -40.81 -3.61 -12.56
CA SER A 7 -39.96 -3.10 -13.63
C SER A 7 -39.64 -1.63 -13.36
N LEU A 8 -38.38 -1.23 -13.51
CA LEU A 8 -37.96 0.15 -13.44
C LEU A 8 -37.73 0.69 -14.87
N SER A 9 -38.33 1.82 -15.21
CA SER A 9 -37.95 2.64 -16.36
C SER A 9 -37.13 3.82 -15.85
N LEU A 10 -35.92 4.01 -16.37
CA LEU A 10 -35.07 5.16 -16.08
C LEU A 10 -35.39 6.28 -17.07
N ASP A 11 -35.74 7.46 -16.56
CA ASP A 11 -35.76 8.68 -17.35
C ASP A 11 -34.40 9.39 -17.16
N PRO A 12 -33.56 9.59 -18.19
CA PRO A 12 -32.15 9.88 -17.99
C PRO A 12 -31.81 11.32 -17.58
N ASP A 13 -32.77 12.26 -17.60
CA ASP A 13 -32.38 13.66 -17.86
C ASP A 13 -32.70 14.72 -16.80
N GLN A 14 -33.27 14.44 -15.62
CA GLN A 14 -33.54 15.56 -14.67
C GLN A 14 -33.19 15.32 -13.19
N SER A 15 -32.50 16.33 -12.66
CA SER A 15 -31.84 16.51 -11.37
C SER A 15 -32.76 16.50 -10.14
N PHE A 16 -32.27 15.94 -9.02
CA PHE A 16 -32.97 15.95 -7.74
C PHE A 16 -32.97 17.33 -7.07
N ILE A 17 -34.17 17.76 -6.68
CA ILE A 17 -34.48 18.83 -5.72
C ILE A 17 -34.55 18.18 -4.32
N ASP A 18 -33.88 18.77 -3.34
CA ASP A 18 -33.95 18.37 -1.92
C ASP A 18 -35.18 18.98 -1.22
N LEU A 19 -35.67 18.33 -0.14
CA LEU A 19 -36.29 18.85 1.11
C LEU A 19 -37.16 17.75 1.81
N PRO A 20 -37.55 17.84 3.11
CA PRO A 20 -36.77 17.60 4.33
C PRO A 20 -37.43 16.61 5.35
N LYS A 21 -36.76 16.42 6.51
CA LYS A 21 -36.93 15.53 7.69
C LYS A 21 -38.36 15.20 8.23
N TRP A 22 -38.52 14.01 8.86
CA TRP A 22 -38.75 13.73 10.31
C TRP A 22 -39.50 12.39 10.54
N GLY A 23 -38.94 11.48 11.37
CA GLY A 23 -39.68 10.45 12.15
C GLY A 23 -39.51 8.96 11.79
N ASP A 24 -39.21 8.15 12.81
CA ASP A 24 -39.30 6.67 12.95
C ASP A 24 -38.07 5.77 12.60
N LEU A 25 -37.62 5.01 13.62
CA LEU A 25 -36.59 3.93 13.62
C LEU A 25 -37.31 2.58 13.84
N PRO A 26 -36.88 1.41 13.27
CA PRO A 26 -35.68 0.70 13.77
C PRO A 26 -34.85 -0.16 12.77
N VAL A 27 -33.55 -0.20 13.05
CA VAL A 27 -32.43 -1.10 12.66
C VAL A 27 -32.65 -2.19 11.60
N THR A 28 -31.88 -2.15 10.49
CA THR A 28 -31.24 -3.35 9.90
C THR A 28 -30.01 -2.94 9.05
N GLY A 29 -28.80 -3.32 9.50
CA GLY A 29 -27.56 -3.35 8.71
C GLY A 29 -27.18 -2.11 7.88
N MET A 30 -26.26 -1.27 8.37
CA MET A 30 -25.55 -0.33 7.49
C MET A 30 -24.64 -1.11 6.54
N TRP A 31 -25.06 -1.24 5.28
CA TRP A 31 -24.14 -1.44 4.17
C TRP A 31 -23.72 -0.06 3.68
N THR A 32 -22.59 0.44 4.19
CA THR A 32 -21.98 1.63 3.61
C THR A 32 -21.34 1.24 2.28
N THR A 33 -21.94 1.67 1.17
CA THR A 33 -21.22 1.86 -0.09
C THR A 33 -20.13 2.90 0.13
N MET A 34 -18.88 2.46 0.25
CA MET A 34 -17.73 3.34 0.36
C MET A 34 -17.39 3.91 -1.03
N LYS A 35 -17.31 5.24 -1.13
CA LYS A 35 -16.78 5.91 -2.31
C LYS A 35 -15.29 5.58 -2.43
N ASN A 36 -14.93 5.12 -3.61
CA ASN A 36 -13.65 4.52 -3.99
C ASN A 36 -12.44 5.41 -3.60
N PRO A 37 -11.39 4.90 -2.93
CA PRO A 37 -10.16 5.67 -2.79
C PRO A 37 -9.59 5.95 -4.17
N VAL A 38 -9.49 7.24 -4.49
CA VAL A 38 -9.05 7.69 -5.80
C VAL A 38 -7.54 7.69 -5.88
N CYS A 39 -6.93 6.51 -6.05
CA CYS A 39 -5.55 6.44 -6.54
C CYS A 39 -5.59 6.67 -8.05
N GLN A 40 -5.26 7.88 -8.48
CA GLN A 40 -4.83 8.10 -9.86
C GLN A 40 -3.31 7.99 -9.86
N SER A 41 -2.79 7.02 -10.62
CA SER A 41 -1.39 7.06 -11.04
C SER A 41 -1.10 8.45 -11.63
N PRO A 42 0.10 9.03 -11.39
CA PRO A 42 0.44 10.36 -11.89
C PRO A 42 0.09 10.50 -13.37
N ASP A 43 -0.58 11.61 -13.70
CA ASP A 43 -0.91 12.03 -15.06
C ASP A 43 0.32 11.81 -15.96
N THR A 44 0.17 10.97 -16.99
CA THR A 44 1.24 10.62 -17.93
C THR A 44 1.46 11.78 -18.91
N ALA A 45 1.88 12.93 -18.40
CA ALA A 45 2.57 13.90 -19.21
C ALA A 45 3.82 13.21 -19.79
N TYR A 46 3.95 13.27 -21.12
CA TYR A 46 5.03 12.68 -21.90
C TYR A 46 6.40 12.80 -21.21
N ALA A 47 6.87 11.72 -20.58
CA ALA A 47 8.13 11.70 -19.87
C ALA A 47 8.96 10.51 -20.35
N GLU A 48 9.56 10.66 -21.54
CA GLU A 48 10.58 9.73 -22.05
C GLU A 48 11.86 9.80 -21.20
N LYS A 49 12.12 10.96 -20.60
CA LYS A 49 13.29 11.22 -19.75
C LYS A 49 12.90 11.24 -18.28
N ALA A 50 13.78 10.68 -17.45
CA ALA A 50 13.65 10.78 -16.01
C ALA A 50 13.66 12.27 -15.56
N PRO A 51 12.85 12.63 -14.55
CA PRO A 51 12.88 13.97 -13.98
C PRO A 51 14.28 14.36 -13.50
N SER A 52 14.62 15.65 -13.55
CA SER A 52 15.94 16.17 -13.17
C SER A 52 16.34 15.84 -11.73
N TRP A 53 15.37 15.57 -10.87
CA TRP A 53 15.54 15.28 -9.46
C TRP A 53 15.75 13.80 -9.16
N TYR A 54 15.54 12.91 -10.13
CA TYR A 54 15.68 11.47 -9.96
C TYR A 54 17.15 11.06 -10.19
N ASP A 55 17.67 10.24 -9.29
CA ASP A 55 18.99 9.64 -9.42
C ASP A 55 18.91 8.15 -9.01
N SER A 56 19.11 7.26 -9.98
CA SER A 56 19.09 5.81 -9.74
C SER A 56 20.22 5.31 -8.84
N ALA A 57 21.30 6.08 -8.67
CA ALA A 57 22.41 5.73 -7.79
C ALA A 57 22.15 6.10 -6.32
N VAL A 58 21.11 6.89 -6.05
CA VAL A 58 20.81 7.39 -4.71
C VAL A 58 19.59 6.68 -4.12
N SER A 59 19.75 6.20 -2.89
CA SER A 59 18.64 5.76 -2.05
C SER A 59 18.53 6.71 -0.86
N LYS A 60 17.33 7.24 -0.63
CA LYS A 60 16.99 8.05 0.55
C LYS A 60 16.47 7.22 1.72
N PHE A 61 16.50 5.89 1.58
CA PHE A 61 16.02 4.97 2.59
C PHE A 61 16.98 4.87 3.77
N ASP A 62 16.53 5.31 4.95
CA ASP A 62 17.21 5.04 6.22
C ASP A 62 16.44 3.97 6.99
N THR A 63 17.01 2.76 7.05
CA THR A 63 16.45 1.59 7.73
C THR A 63 16.13 1.80 9.22
N ARG A 64 16.70 2.82 9.87
CA ARG A 64 16.53 3.07 11.31
C ARG A 64 15.28 3.88 11.61
N VAL A 65 14.73 4.58 10.62
CA VAL A 65 13.60 5.50 10.77
C VAL A 65 12.52 5.19 9.74
N SER A 66 11.31 5.69 9.97
CA SER A 66 10.20 5.50 9.04
C SER A 66 9.40 6.77 8.84
N ALA A 67 8.46 6.73 7.89
CA ALA A 67 7.51 7.81 7.67
C ALA A 67 6.63 8.12 8.91
N PHE A 68 6.48 7.14 9.83
CA PHE A 68 5.56 7.23 10.98
C PHE A 68 6.25 7.10 12.33
N THR A 69 7.41 6.47 12.40
CA THR A 69 8.09 6.12 13.65
C THR A 69 9.55 6.55 13.62
N LYS A 70 10.01 7.05 14.77
CA LYS A 70 11.41 7.45 14.95
C LYS A 70 12.38 6.27 14.99
N TYR A 71 11.90 5.06 15.33
CA TYR A 71 12.72 3.86 15.44
C TYR A 71 12.01 2.66 14.84
N VAL A 72 12.79 1.75 14.25
CA VAL A 72 12.33 0.47 13.69
C VAL A 72 12.77 -0.67 14.60
N TRP A 73 11.83 -1.48 15.05
CA TRP A 73 12.07 -2.57 16.01
C TRP A 73 11.40 -3.87 15.53
N PRO A 74 12.13 -4.75 14.81
CA PRO A 74 11.54 -5.95 14.23
C PRO A 74 11.18 -7.01 15.28
N THR A 75 11.77 -6.92 16.47
CA THR A 75 11.57 -7.85 17.58
C THR A 75 11.40 -7.08 18.89
N LYS A 76 10.47 -7.53 19.73
CA LYS A 76 10.34 -7.07 21.11
C LYS A 76 10.28 -8.26 22.05
N SER A 77 10.79 -8.05 23.26
CA SER A 77 10.78 -9.04 24.32
C SER A 77 10.34 -8.39 25.63
N TRP A 78 9.51 -9.11 26.39
CA TRP A 78 9.14 -8.74 27.75
C TRP A 78 9.29 -9.95 28.67
N SER A 79 9.32 -9.71 29.97
CA SER A 79 9.42 -10.79 30.95
C SER A 79 8.37 -10.61 32.05
N ILE A 80 7.85 -11.74 32.52
CA ILE A 80 6.99 -11.77 33.71
C ILE A 80 7.57 -12.77 34.72
N TYR A 81 7.30 -12.55 36.00
CA TYR A 81 7.59 -13.53 37.04
C TYR A 81 6.41 -14.49 37.17
N LYS A 82 6.69 -15.78 37.11
CA LYS A 82 5.73 -16.86 37.36
C LYS A 82 6.10 -17.61 38.62
N GLN A 83 5.10 -18.07 39.36
CA GLN A 83 5.32 -18.86 40.56
C GLN A 83 5.43 -20.34 40.21
N ASN A 84 6.41 -21.03 40.79
CA ASN A 84 6.54 -22.48 40.79
C ASN A 84 5.58 -23.09 41.82
N GLY A 85 5.29 -24.39 41.68
CA GLY A 85 4.44 -25.12 42.64
C GLY A 85 5.00 -25.18 44.07
N ASN A 86 6.29 -24.89 44.26
CA ASN A 86 6.95 -24.82 45.58
C ASN A 86 6.93 -23.40 46.20
N GLY A 87 6.22 -22.45 45.60
CA GLY A 87 6.12 -21.06 46.07
C GLY A 87 7.24 -20.12 45.62
N SER A 88 8.32 -20.63 45.00
CA SER A 88 9.39 -19.79 44.42
C SER A 88 8.96 -19.12 43.12
N PHE A 89 9.64 -18.05 42.70
CA PHE A 89 9.36 -17.38 41.43
C PHE A 89 10.48 -17.62 40.42
N TYR A 90 10.13 -17.74 39.14
CA TYR A 90 11.07 -17.71 38.03
C TYR A 90 10.66 -16.64 37.02
N LYS A 91 11.65 -16.07 36.33
CA LYS A 91 11.42 -15.09 35.28
C LYS A 91 11.25 -15.82 33.95
N GLN A 92 10.08 -15.70 33.33
CA GLN A 92 9.86 -16.14 31.96
C GLN A 92 9.98 -14.95 31.02
N THR A 93 10.72 -15.12 29.93
CA THR A 93 10.86 -14.12 28.87
C THR A 93 10.12 -14.58 27.64
N PHE A 94 9.39 -13.66 27.03
CA PHE A 94 8.63 -13.82 25.81
C PHE A 94 9.23 -12.96 24.72
N ASN A 95 9.04 -13.38 23.48
CA ASN A 95 9.49 -12.63 22.31
C ASN A 95 8.43 -12.71 21.21
N VAL A 96 8.25 -11.61 20.50
CA VAL A 96 7.51 -11.55 19.25
C VAL A 96 8.40 -10.88 18.22
N ALA A 97 8.35 -11.36 16.98
CA ALA A 97 9.12 -10.81 15.88
C ALA A 97 8.27 -10.74 14.60
N ILE A 98 8.43 -9.67 13.82
CA ILE A 98 7.95 -9.65 12.44
C ILE A 98 8.91 -10.53 11.63
N PRO A 99 8.43 -11.61 10.99
CA PRO A 99 9.31 -12.52 10.28
C PRO A 99 9.92 -11.84 9.05
N GLU A 100 11.19 -12.15 8.74
CA GLU A 100 11.83 -11.69 7.50
C GLU A 100 11.12 -12.21 6.24
N SER A 101 10.34 -13.30 6.37
CA SER A 101 9.47 -13.81 5.31
C SER A 101 8.22 -12.96 5.08
N PHE A 102 7.92 -11.97 5.93
CA PHE A 102 6.87 -10.99 5.67
C PHE A 102 7.34 -10.00 4.61
N VAL A 103 7.23 -10.41 3.34
CA VAL A 103 7.67 -9.62 2.18
C VAL A 103 6.49 -9.21 1.31
N SER A 104 6.71 -8.21 0.45
CA SER A 104 5.79 -7.91 -0.64
C SER A 104 6.14 -8.72 -1.89
N TYR A 105 5.13 -9.21 -2.60
CA TYR A 105 5.27 -9.88 -3.88
C TYR A 105 4.70 -8.99 -4.98
N ILE A 106 5.57 -8.47 -5.84
CA ILE A 106 5.22 -7.73 -7.04
C ILE A 106 5.14 -8.67 -8.25
N LYS A 107 4.06 -8.54 -9.02
CA LYS A 107 3.80 -9.37 -10.20
C LYS A 107 3.32 -8.51 -11.36
N PRO A 108 4.02 -8.50 -12.51
CA PRO A 108 3.56 -7.83 -13.72
C PRO A 108 2.10 -8.17 -14.04
N THR A 109 1.29 -7.14 -14.26
CA THR A 109 -0.15 -7.24 -14.57
C THR A 109 -0.51 -6.11 -15.51
N HIS A 110 -1.29 -6.38 -16.56
CA HIS A 110 -1.46 -5.43 -17.68
C HIS A 110 -0.12 -5.07 -18.35
N SER A 111 0.73 -6.08 -18.53
CA SER A 111 2.05 -5.96 -19.15
C SER A 111 2.17 -7.02 -20.25
N PRO A 112 1.88 -6.68 -21.52
CA PRO A 112 2.01 -7.61 -22.66
C PRO A 112 3.44 -8.12 -22.88
N THR A 113 4.42 -7.40 -22.32
CA THR A 113 5.86 -7.72 -22.44
C THR A 113 6.40 -8.54 -21.27
N ALA A 114 5.54 -8.84 -20.29
CA ALA A 114 5.94 -9.60 -19.11
C ALA A 114 6.30 -11.05 -19.46
N VAL A 115 7.53 -11.46 -19.12
CA VAL A 115 7.99 -12.84 -19.26
C VAL A 115 8.60 -13.33 -17.96
N PHE A 116 8.33 -14.59 -17.60
CA PHE A 116 8.90 -15.24 -16.41
C PHE A 116 9.97 -16.25 -16.81
N ILE A 117 11.23 -15.94 -16.55
CA ILE A 117 12.39 -16.76 -16.96
C ILE A 117 13.31 -16.92 -15.74
N ASN A 118 13.79 -18.13 -15.48
CA ASN A 118 14.75 -18.41 -14.39
C ASN A 118 14.33 -17.84 -13.02
N LYS A 119 13.03 -17.98 -12.68
CA LYS A 119 12.43 -17.48 -11.43
C LYS A 119 12.41 -15.95 -11.28
N LYS A 120 12.58 -15.20 -12.38
CA LYS A 120 12.51 -13.73 -12.41
C LYS A 120 11.49 -13.25 -13.43
N TRP A 121 10.80 -12.18 -13.07
CA TRP A 121 9.96 -11.43 -14.01
C TRP A 121 10.82 -10.46 -14.79
N TYR A 122 10.54 -10.33 -16.08
CA TYR A 122 11.08 -9.29 -16.94
C TYR A 122 9.89 -8.55 -17.55
N GLU A 123 9.95 -7.22 -17.60
CA GLU A 123 8.97 -6.39 -18.31
C GLU A 123 9.62 -5.10 -18.80
N LYS A 124 8.92 -4.34 -19.63
CA LYS A 124 9.30 -2.97 -19.98
C LYS A 124 8.73 -1.97 -18.96
N SER A 125 9.38 -0.82 -18.82
CA SER A 125 8.85 0.28 -18.03
C SER A 125 7.57 0.86 -18.65
N GLY A 126 6.71 1.46 -17.83
CA GLY A 126 5.41 1.99 -18.24
C GLY A 126 4.25 1.01 -18.07
N TYR A 127 4.53 -0.26 -17.77
CA TYR A 127 3.52 -1.28 -17.51
C TYR A 127 3.23 -1.44 -16.02
N GLY A 128 2.09 -2.08 -15.75
CA GLY A 128 1.54 -2.25 -14.42
C GLY A 128 2.05 -3.49 -13.70
N PHE A 129 1.96 -3.48 -12.39
CA PHE A 129 2.07 -4.66 -11.54
C PHE A 129 1.06 -4.60 -10.40
N THR A 130 0.68 -5.78 -9.93
CA THR A 130 -0.03 -5.94 -8.65
C THR A 130 0.98 -6.21 -7.56
N LEU A 131 0.65 -5.81 -6.34
CA LEU A 131 1.40 -6.16 -5.14
C LEU A 131 0.50 -6.86 -4.12
N THR A 132 1.01 -7.95 -3.55
CA THR A 132 0.40 -8.64 -2.40
C THR A 132 1.48 -8.97 -1.37
N THR A 133 1.22 -8.76 -0.08
CA THR A 133 2.16 -9.19 0.96
C THR A 133 2.10 -10.69 1.22
N ALA A 134 3.11 -11.23 1.89
CA ALA A 134 2.98 -12.52 2.57
C ALA A 134 1.82 -12.51 3.57
N VAL A 135 1.46 -13.70 4.05
CA VAL A 135 0.41 -13.85 5.06
C VAL A 135 0.79 -13.03 6.31
N ASN A 136 -0.16 -12.22 6.76
CA ASN A 136 -0.11 -11.41 7.95
C ASN A 136 -0.05 -12.30 9.19
N LYS A 137 1.17 -12.63 9.59
CA LYS A 137 1.49 -13.34 10.83
C LYS A 137 2.83 -12.89 11.38
N VAL A 138 2.91 -12.88 12.70
CA VAL A 138 4.15 -12.69 13.45
C VAL A 138 4.71 -14.02 13.97
N ASN A 139 6.01 -14.06 14.25
CA ASN A 139 6.65 -15.17 14.94
C ASN A 139 6.55 -14.95 16.44
N THR A 140 5.97 -15.91 17.16
CA THR A 140 5.83 -15.87 18.61
C THR A 140 6.76 -16.89 19.28
N GLY A 141 7.38 -16.47 20.39
CA GLY A 141 8.17 -17.34 21.25
C GLY A 141 7.29 -18.30 22.05
N ALA A 142 7.93 -19.31 22.66
CA ALA A 142 7.23 -20.32 23.44
C ALA A 142 6.43 -19.70 24.60
N GLY A 143 5.14 -20.01 24.66
CA GLY A 143 4.24 -19.59 25.74
C GLY A 143 3.68 -18.17 25.63
N VAL A 144 3.87 -17.49 24.49
CA VAL A 144 3.16 -16.22 24.17
C VAL A 144 1.69 -16.52 23.89
N ASP A 145 0.79 -15.80 24.55
CA ASP A 145 -0.65 -15.91 24.32
C ASP A 145 -1.06 -15.10 23.07
N PRO A 146 -2.04 -15.57 22.26
CA PRO A 146 -2.63 -14.76 21.19
C PRO A 146 -3.14 -13.38 21.62
N TYR A 147 -3.51 -13.18 22.89
CA TYR A 147 -3.94 -11.88 23.42
C TYR A 147 -2.77 -10.96 23.85
N ASP A 148 -1.55 -11.50 23.95
CA ASP A 148 -0.36 -10.71 24.29
C ASP A 148 0.20 -9.92 23.10
N HIS A 149 -0.37 -10.09 21.91
CA HIS A 149 0.09 -9.37 20.74
C HIS A 149 -1.01 -9.14 19.71
N THR A 150 -0.77 -8.19 18.81
CA THR A 150 -1.51 -8.09 17.56
C THR A 150 -0.66 -8.63 16.41
N ASP A 151 -1.30 -9.09 15.34
CA ASP A 151 -0.63 -9.23 14.05
C ASP A 151 -0.33 -7.85 13.44
N ILE A 152 0.30 -7.82 12.26
CA ILE A 152 0.62 -6.57 11.55
C ILE A 152 -0.68 -5.86 11.22
N GLN A 153 -0.84 -4.61 11.67
CA GLN A 153 -2.07 -3.89 11.44
C GLN A 153 -2.02 -3.03 10.18
N ASN A 154 -0.87 -2.43 9.92
CA ASN A 154 -0.68 -1.50 8.81
C ASN A 154 0.62 -1.77 8.06
N VAL A 155 0.57 -1.48 6.77
CA VAL A 155 1.68 -1.67 5.85
C VAL A 155 1.70 -0.53 4.85
N TYR A 156 2.88 0.04 4.59
CA TYR A 156 3.08 0.91 3.44
C TYR A 156 4.28 0.47 2.61
N VAL A 157 4.33 0.96 1.38
CA VAL A 157 5.36 0.59 0.40
C VAL A 157 6.06 1.85 -0.09
N LEU A 158 7.37 1.74 -0.25
CA LEU A 158 8.24 2.72 -0.87
C LEU A 158 8.69 2.23 -2.23
N PHE A 159 8.72 3.15 -3.19
CA PHE A 159 9.00 2.82 -4.58
C PHE A 159 10.35 3.40 -5.05
N PRO A 160 11.07 2.70 -5.94
CA PRO A 160 12.39 3.13 -6.39
C PRO A 160 12.34 4.41 -7.23
N GLU A 161 11.25 4.70 -7.93
CA GLU A 161 11.06 5.97 -8.66
C GLU A 161 11.05 7.20 -7.76
N PHE A 162 10.81 7.03 -6.47
CA PHE A 162 10.94 8.07 -5.45
C PHE A 162 12.23 7.96 -4.66
N MET A 163 13.21 7.18 -5.14
CA MET A 163 14.47 6.87 -4.44
C MET A 163 14.23 6.30 -3.02
N TYR A 164 13.12 5.60 -2.82
CA TYR A 164 12.67 5.09 -1.51
C TYR A 164 12.56 6.19 -0.44
N ASP A 165 12.18 7.40 -0.82
CA ASP A 165 11.98 8.51 0.12
C ASP A 165 10.80 8.22 1.05
N THR A 166 10.93 8.57 2.32
CA THR A 166 9.93 8.32 3.38
C THR A 166 9.08 9.56 3.66
N LYS A 167 8.99 10.50 2.71
CA LYS A 167 8.15 11.69 2.88
C LYS A 167 6.68 11.31 2.89
N PHE A 168 6.11 11.38 4.09
CA PHE A 168 4.67 11.43 4.29
C PHE A 168 4.16 12.83 4.02
N GLY A 169 2.91 12.93 3.56
CA GLY A 169 2.46 14.13 2.89
C GLY A 169 2.52 15.42 3.72
N SER A 170 2.77 16.53 3.03
CA SER A 170 2.57 17.87 3.54
C SER A 170 1.99 18.75 2.43
N THR A 171 0.82 19.35 2.68
CA THR A 171 0.14 20.32 1.79
C THR A 171 0.96 21.58 1.54
N SER A 172 1.98 21.80 2.36
CA SER A 172 2.88 22.96 2.39
C SER A 172 4.28 22.67 1.85
N SER A 173 4.55 21.46 1.33
CA SER A 173 5.87 21.13 0.79
C SER A 173 5.99 21.65 -0.64
N SER A 174 6.94 22.56 -0.89
CA SER A 174 7.38 22.92 -2.25
C SER A 174 7.86 21.69 -3.05
N TYR A 175 8.08 20.57 -2.37
CA TYR A 175 8.41 19.26 -2.92
C TYR A 175 7.26 18.58 -3.67
N PHE A 176 5.99 18.91 -3.40
CA PHE A 176 4.82 18.35 -4.08
C PHE A 176 3.96 19.42 -4.78
N ASN A 177 4.20 20.71 -4.50
CA ASN A 177 3.70 21.86 -5.28
C ASN A 177 4.64 22.25 -6.45
N GLY A 178 5.46 21.31 -6.95
CA GLY A 178 6.43 21.48 -8.05
C GLY A 178 6.63 20.17 -8.85
N ASP A 179 7.73 20.03 -9.61
CA ASP A 179 8.01 18.94 -10.58
C ASP A 179 8.07 17.49 -10.03
N ARG A 180 7.71 17.25 -8.77
CA ARG A 180 7.67 15.94 -8.10
C ARG A 180 6.22 15.57 -7.75
N PHE A 181 5.66 14.61 -8.47
CA PHE A 181 4.36 14.02 -8.17
C PHE A 181 4.51 12.92 -7.10
N GLY A 182 3.57 12.81 -6.16
CA GLY A 182 3.50 11.75 -5.16
C GLY A 182 2.18 10.99 -5.20
N PHE A 183 2.05 9.93 -4.40
CA PHE A 183 0.75 9.30 -4.15
C PHE A 183 -0.13 10.28 -3.36
N LYS A 184 -1.34 10.53 -3.88
CA LYS A 184 -2.34 11.30 -3.13
C LYS A 184 -2.83 10.45 -1.96
N HIS A 185 -2.63 10.93 -0.74
CA HIS A 185 -3.20 10.28 0.43
C HIS A 185 -4.61 10.82 0.68
N PRO A 186 -5.58 9.98 1.11
CA PRO A 186 -6.80 10.50 1.69
C PRO A 186 -6.44 11.35 2.89
N GLY A 187 -6.89 12.61 2.91
CA GLY A 187 -6.87 13.43 4.12
C GLY A 187 -7.85 12.88 5.17
N ASN A 188 -8.02 13.61 6.27
CA ASN A 188 -9.04 13.29 7.28
C ASN A 188 -10.46 13.32 6.69
N ASP A 189 -10.65 14.04 5.58
CA ASP A 189 -11.89 14.14 4.84
C ASP A 189 -11.78 13.40 3.50
N TRP A 190 -12.63 12.39 3.31
CA TRP A 190 -12.70 11.53 2.11
C TRP A 190 -13.24 12.26 0.85
N ASN A 191 -13.52 13.57 0.95
CA ASN A 191 -14.05 14.42 -0.12
C ASN A 191 -13.01 15.38 -0.71
N ASP A 192 -11.75 15.27 -0.32
CA ASP A 192 -10.72 16.17 -0.80
C ASP A 192 -10.52 16.03 -2.33
N THR A 193 -10.97 17.03 -3.08
CA THR A 193 -10.82 17.11 -4.55
C THR A 193 -9.34 17.13 -4.97
N VAL A 194 -9.06 16.80 -6.23
CA VAL A 194 -7.70 16.56 -6.78
C VAL A 194 -6.68 17.65 -6.44
N ASN A 195 -7.13 18.89 -6.19
CA ASN A 195 -6.26 20.06 -6.03
C ASN A 195 -5.91 20.45 -4.59
N ASN A 196 -6.45 19.78 -3.55
CA ASN A 196 -6.21 20.15 -2.15
C ASN A 196 -5.63 19.00 -1.28
N GLY A 197 -5.35 17.86 -1.90
CA GLY A 197 -4.83 16.65 -1.24
C GLY A 197 -3.40 16.74 -0.75
N THR A 198 -3.09 15.97 0.29
CA THR A 198 -1.71 15.80 0.77
C THR A 198 -1.01 14.70 -0.06
N PHE A 199 0.08 15.02 -0.75
CA PHE A 199 0.85 14.06 -1.57
C PHE A 199 2.07 13.55 -0.80
N GLY A 200 2.40 12.26 -0.93
CA GLY A 200 3.57 11.61 -0.32
C GLY A 200 4.29 10.66 -1.27
N THR A 201 5.47 10.17 -0.88
CA THR A 201 6.26 9.19 -1.67
C THR A 201 5.99 7.74 -1.26
N VAL A 202 5.03 7.53 -0.36
CA VAL A 202 4.66 6.22 0.19
C VAL A 202 3.23 5.87 -0.19
N ASP A 203 2.95 4.60 -0.43
CA ASP A 203 1.59 4.10 -0.65
C ASP A 203 1.17 3.17 0.49
N CYS A 204 0.02 3.44 1.12
CA CYS A 204 -0.48 2.62 2.22
C CYS A 204 -1.36 1.50 1.68
N LEU A 205 -1.01 0.27 2.04
CA LEU A 205 -1.70 -0.91 1.57
C LEU A 205 -3.03 -1.12 2.31
N VAL A 206 -3.98 -1.70 1.61
CA VAL A 206 -5.30 -2.05 2.14
C VAL A 206 -5.30 -3.51 2.58
N ARG A 207 -5.82 -3.76 3.79
CA ARG A 207 -5.98 -5.13 4.31
C ARG A 207 -6.99 -5.90 3.46
N ASN A 208 -6.58 -7.08 2.98
CA ASN A 208 -7.40 -8.02 2.26
C ASN A 208 -7.27 -9.40 2.92
N LYS A 209 -8.27 -9.75 3.75
CA LYS A 209 -8.23 -10.96 4.59
C LYS A 209 -6.94 -10.98 5.44
N ASN A 210 -6.08 -11.96 5.18
CA ASN A 210 -4.83 -12.17 5.91
C ASN A 210 -3.61 -11.62 5.15
N MET A 211 -3.78 -10.73 4.18
CA MET A 211 -2.70 -10.13 3.39
C MET A 211 -3.00 -8.63 3.21
N PHE A 212 -2.06 -7.90 2.61
CA PHE A 212 -2.25 -6.51 2.21
C PHE A 212 -1.99 -6.37 0.71
N ASN A 213 -2.79 -5.52 0.07
CA ASN A 213 -2.71 -5.21 -1.36
C ASN A 213 -2.61 -3.71 -1.59
N LEU A 214 -2.20 -3.30 -2.79
CA LEU A 214 -2.33 -1.91 -3.21
C LEU A 214 -3.76 -1.41 -2.97
N PRO A 215 -3.96 -0.11 -2.71
CA PRO A 215 -5.28 0.49 -2.83
C PRO A 215 -5.77 0.40 -4.28
N CYS A 216 -7.08 0.50 -4.49
CA CYS A 216 -7.59 0.50 -5.85
C CYS A 216 -7.14 1.79 -6.56
N ASN A 217 -6.58 1.64 -7.74
CA ASN A 217 -6.49 2.71 -8.72
C ASN A 217 -7.91 3.03 -9.19
N SER A 218 -8.42 4.20 -8.86
CA SER A 218 -9.80 4.59 -9.21
C SER A 218 -10.00 4.96 -10.65
N ALA A 219 -8.93 5.38 -11.35
CA ALA A 219 -9.01 5.68 -12.77
C ALA A 219 -9.29 4.40 -13.57
N MET A 220 -8.79 3.26 -13.06
CA MET A 220 -8.89 1.96 -13.74
C MET A 220 -9.74 0.94 -12.98
N LEU A 221 -10.25 1.30 -11.80
CA LEU A 221 -10.97 0.44 -10.85
C LEU A 221 -10.23 -0.87 -10.49
N ASN A 222 -8.90 -0.84 -10.41
CA ASN A 222 -8.06 -2.04 -10.24
C ASN A 222 -6.93 -1.82 -9.22
N TYR A 223 -6.42 -2.87 -8.56
CA TYR A 223 -5.34 -2.81 -7.57
C TYR A 223 -3.94 -2.86 -8.21
N LEU A 224 -3.63 -1.90 -9.09
CA LEU A 224 -2.37 -1.84 -9.82
C LEU A 224 -1.58 -0.56 -9.57
N HIS A 225 -0.26 -0.70 -9.59
CA HIS A 225 0.71 0.39 -9.70
C HIS A 225 1.40 0.30 -11.07
N TYR A 226 1.77 1.43 -11.64
CA TYR A 226 2.50 1.47 -12.92
C TYR A 226 3.92 1.97 -12.70
N THR A 227 4.89 1.25 -13.27
CA THR A 227 6.26 1.75 -13.32
C THR A 227 6.30 3.02 -14.18
N PRO A 228 7.07 4.05 -13.81
CA PRO A 228 7.19 5.23 -14.67
C PRO A 228 7.78 4.86 -16.01
N LEU A 229 7.29 5.49 -17.07
CA LEU A 229 7.73 5.20 -18.43
C LEU A 229 9.23 5.42 -18.65
N TRP A 230 9.80 6.43 -18.00
CA TRP A 230 11.22 6.76 -18.00
C TRP A 230 12.09 5.88 -17.08
N TYR A 231 11.51 4.95 -16.31
CA TYR A 231 12.29 4.18 -15.34
C TYR A 231 13.41 3.38 -16.05
N PRO A 232 14.66 3.46 -15.56
CA PRO A 232 15.80 2.89 -16.28
C PRO A 232 15.79 1.37 -16.29
N ASN A 233 16.51 0.79 -17.26
CA ASN A 233 16.76 -0.65 -17.30
C ASN A 233 17.50 -1.11 -16.05
N GLY A 234 17.01 -2.16 -15.41
CA GLY A 234 17.59 -2.59 -14.14
C GLY A 234 16.63 -3.36 -13.26
N PRO A 235 17.03 -3.63 -12.01
CA PRO A 235 16.13 -4.19 -11.02
C PRO A 235 15.06 -3.15 -10.61
N TYR A 236 13.84 -3.64 -10.45
CA TYR A 236 12.73 -2.93 -9.84
C TYR A 236 12.23 -3.78 -8.67
N ASN A 237 12.45 -3.28 -7.46
CA ASN A 237 11.97 -3.86 -6.21
C ASN A 237 11.37 -2.73 -5.38
N VAL A 238 10.37 -3.04 -4.57
CA VAL A 238 9.78 -2.09 -3.63
C VAL A 238 10.20 -2.43 -2.21
N LYS A 239 10.20 -1.43 -1.33
CA LYS A 239 10.46 -1.65 0.11
C LYS A 239 9.15 -1.62 0.86
N ASN A 240 8.87 -2.71 1.54
CA ASN A 240 7.72 -2.88 2.40
C ASN A 240 8.04 -2.41 3.82
N TYR A 241 7.13 -1.71 4.49
CA TYR A 241 7.22 -1.39 5.91
C TYR A 241 5.98 -1.87 6.65
N ALA A 242 6.16 -2.86 7.52
CA ALA A 242 5.13 -3.40 8.40
C ALA A 242 5.22 -2.72 9.77
N TYR A 243 4.07 -2.32 10.33
CA TYR A 243 4.01 -1.69 11.65
C TYR A 243 2.66 -1.92 12.35
N ASP A 244 2.53 -1.32 13.54
CA ASP A 244 1.37 -1.48 14.44
C ASP A 244 1.17 -2.92 14.95
N VAL A 245 2.28 -3.65 15.14
CA VAL A 245 2.29 -4.92 15.87
C VAL A 245 2.53 -4.62 17.35
N TRP A 246 1.49 -4.68 18.17
CA TRP A 246 1.59 -4.30 19.58
C TRP A 246 1.90 -5.50 20.48
N THR A 247 2.74 -5.27 21.49
CA THR A 247 3.05 -6.21 22.58
C THR A 247 3.13 -5.44 23.90
N PRO A 248 3.19 -6.10 25.07
CA PRO A 248 3.49 -5.44 26.34
C PRO A 248 4.81 -4.64 26.35
N ALA A 249 5.77 -5.00 25.49
CA ALA A 249 7.04 -4.27 25.33
C ALA A 249 6.96 -3.12 24.30
N GLY A 250 5.77 -2.79 23.82
CA GLY A 250 5.49 -1.77 22.83
C GLY A 250 5.38 -2.31 21.41
N MET A 251 5.34 -1.37 20.46
CA MET A 251 5.11 -1.66 19.04
C MET A 251 6.36 -2.17 18.33
N LEU A 252 6.19 -3.17 17.46
CA LEU A 252 7.19 -3.64 16.50
C LEU A 252 6.94 -3.00 15.13
N SER A 253 8.03 -2.86 14.38
CA SER A 253 8.00 -2.51 12.97
C SER A 253 9.23 -3.02 12.24
N ALA A 254 9.10 -3.27 10.95
CA ALA A 254 10.18 -3.83 10.14
C ALA A 254 10.07 -3.40 8.68
N TYR A 255 11.23 -3.23 8.04
CA TYR A 255 11.32 -3.12 6.59
C TYR A 255 11.72 -4.46 5.97
N THR A 256 11.13 -4.77 4.81
CA THR A 256 11.51 -5.92 3.99
C THR A 256 11.54 -5.57 2.52
N ASP A 257 12.33 -6.32 1.75
CA ASP A 257 12.40 -6.21 0.30
C ASP A 257 11.33 -7.05 -0.38
N SER A 258 10.79 -6.56 -1.49
CA SER A 258 10.03 -7.40 -2.41
C SER A 258 10.93 -8.32 -3.24
N ASN A 259 10.30 -9.23 -3.99
CA ASN A 259 10.95 -9.82 -5.16
C ASN A 259 11.29 -8.76 -6.22
N GLU A 260 12.14 -9.14 -7.17
CA GLU A 260 12.59 -8.28 -8.28
C GLU A 260 11.74 -8.51 -9.54
N ILE A 261 11.38 -7.41 -10.20
CA ILE A 261 11.04 -7.36 -11.63
C ILE A 261 12.23 -6.73 -12.36
N ARG A 262 12.64 -7.29 -13.50
CA ARG A 262 13.76 -6.77 -14.29
C ARG A 262 13.25 -5.94 -15.47
N ILE A 263 13.48 -4.64 -15.41
CA ILE A 263 13.09 -3.69 -16.45
C ILE A 263 14.06 -3.75 -17.64
N ARG A 264 13.52 -3.92 -18.85
CA ARG A 264 14.27 -4.00 -20.12
C ARG A 264 13.52 -3.34 -21.29
N GLY A 265 13.84 -2.08 -21.53
CA GLY A 265 13.16 -1.22 -22.50
C GLY A 265 11.96 -0.53 -21.86
N ASN A 266 11.23 0.22 -22.68
CA ASN A 266 10.06 0.98 -22.28
C ASN A 266 8.87 0.69 -23.20
N MET A 267 7.67 0.95 -22.72
CA MET A 267 6.42 0.73 -23.45
C MET A 267 6.37 1.42 -24.83
N TYR A 268 7.10 2.52 -25.03
CA TYR A 268 7.12 3.20 -26.35
C TYR A 268 7.70 2.35 -27.46
N SER A 269 8.65 1.47 -27.15
CA SER A 269 9.20 0.55 -28.15
C SER A 269 8.20 -0.51 -28.66
N ASP A 270 7.03 -0.64 -28.02
CA ASP A 270 5.96 -1.56 -28.46
C ASP A 270 4.93 -0.92 -29.40
N TYR A 271 4.82 0.41 -29.40
CA TYR A 271 3.84 1.12 -30.20
C TYR A 271 4.54 1.87 -31.33
N TYR A 272 4.25 1.49 -32.57
CA TYR A 272 4.60 2.29 -33.74
C TYR A 272 3.33 2.87 -34.36
N ILE A 273 3.38 4.11 -34.82
CA ILE A 273 2.32 4.67 -35.67
C ILE A 273 2.56 4.10 -37.06
N ALA A 274 1.74 3.13 -37.46
CA ALA A 274 1.63 2.77 -38.87
C ALA A 274 0.93 3.94 -39.58
N GLY A 275 1.68 4.77 -40.30
CA GLY A 275 1.08 5.73 -41.23
C GLY A 275 0.31 4.96 -42.30
N ASN A 276 -0.94 5.36 -42.53
CA ASN A 276 -1.72 4.94 -43.69
C ASN A 276 -1.16 5.60 -44.95
#